data_AF-A0A8K1FQH5-F1
#
_entry.id   AF-A0A8K1FQH5-F1
#
_cell.length_a   1.000
_cell.length_b   1.000
_cell.length_c   1.000
_cell.angle_alpha   90.00
_cell.angle_beta   90.00
_cell.angle_gamma   90.00
#
_symmetry.space_group_name_H-M   'P 1'
#
loop_
_entity.id
_entity.type
_entity.pdbx_description
1 polymer ?
#
loop_
_entity_poly.entity_id
_entity_poly.type
_entity_poly.pdbx_seq_one_letter_code
_entity_poly.pdbx_strand_id
1 'polypeptide(L)'
;MGLSTLELAGREQSDTLLKHAESHSGAIKVRGKSMDHESEPLNGSSQHKTEREHEEDEEDSEPLEMSSTTKKYGYATAIAMVLITLYSIPTASSGKSVQYVWWCGWMTAVATGLGALPFYWIQDVNKYWLGICNGLAAGMMLAATGCLFYEAWFIPQHVEYAVSVGYRLFVGAFLGVLFIKFTKLYLEDYEDVKVCGLKGMDARKALLIMAVMTLHSVSEGIGVGVSFGGEGGVRRGHIVTLTMAIHNIPEGVAISLALVPRGLSVFFATLWCILSSIPQPIFAVPSFMFVEQSLPILPAGLGFAGGAMAYVAINELLPESLEDTKSLPSTISATSLAFMVFLTIQLVLSGNL
;
A
#
# COMPACT_ATOMS: atom_id res chain seq x y z
N MET A 1 25.82 -26.05 46.02
CA MET A 1 26.26 -27.32 45.39
C MET A 1 25.44 -27.63 44.13
N GLY A 2 25.14 -26.63 43.27
CA GLY A 2 24.18 -26.80 42.15
C GLY A 2 24.52 -25.99 40.88
N LEU A 3 25.74 -25.45 40.78
CA LEU A 3 26.21 -24.72 39.59
C LEU A 3 27.17 -25.55 38.72
N SER A 4 27.80 -26.60 39.24
CA SER A 4 28.74 -27.43 38.46
C SER A 4 28.06 -28.51 37.60
N THR A 5 26.80 -28.85 37.88
CA THR A 5 26.06 -29.89 37.15
C THR A 5 25.41 -29.39 35.86
N LEU A 6 25.08 -28.09 35.77
CA LEU A 6 24.53 -27.48 34.55
C LEU A 6 25.61 -27.18 33.50
N GLU A 7 26.83 -26.81 33.90
CA GLU A 7 27.96 -26.63 32.96
C GLU A 7 28.44 -27.96 32.34
N LEU A 8 28.33 -29.07 33.08
CA LEU A 8 28.67 -30.40 32.56
C LEU A 8 27.68 -30.89 31.50
N ALA A 9 26.38 -30.62 31.68
CA ALA A 9 25.34 -30.98 30.71
C ALA A 9 25.46 -30.17 29.39
N GLY A 10 25.87 -28.90 29.46
CA GLY A 10 26.07 -28.06 28.27
C GLY A 10 27.27 -28.49 27.41
N ARG A 11 28.33 -29.03 28.03
CA ARG A 11 29.53 -29.51 27.31
C ARG A 11 29.31 -30.82 26.56
N GLU A 12 28.58 -31.78 27.15
CA GLU A 12 28.26 -33.04 26.45
C GLU A 12 27.37 -32.82 25.22
N GLN A 13 26.44 -31.87 25.29
CA GLN A 13 25.52 -31.60 24.17
C GLN A 13 26.23 -30.92 22.99
N SER A 14 27.23 -30.06 23.25
CA SER A 14 28.05 -29.43 22.21
C SER A 14 28.98 -30.43 21.51
N ASP A 15 29.60 -31.35 22.26
CA ASP A 15 30.48 -32.38 21.67
C ASP A 15 29.72 -33.41 20.84
N THR A 16 28.45 -33.66 21.16
CA THR A 16 27.59 -34.57 20.38
C THR A 16 27.17 -33.94 19.04
N LEU A 17 26.92 -32.64 19.01
CA LEU A 17 26.60 -31.92 17.76
C LEU A 17 27.81 -31.75 16.84
N LEU A 18 29.01 -31.53 17.38
CA LEU A 18 30.25 -31.48 16.60
C LEU A 18 30.58 -32.82 15.95
N LYS A 19 30.37 -33.94 16.66
CA LYS A 19 30.56 -35.29 16.09
C LYS A 19 29.55 -35.62 14.98
N HIS A 20 28.34 -35.04 15.02
CA HIS A 20 27.35 -35.22 13.95
C HIS A 20 27.69 -34.38 12.69
N ALA A 21 28.32 -33.21 12.86
CA ALA A 21 28.76 -32.38 11.75
C ALA A 21 29.98 -32.98 11.00
N GLU A 22 30.91 -33.62 11.70
CA GLU A 22 32.08 -34.26 11.08
C GLU A 22 31.73 -35.57 10.34
N SER A 23 30.67 -36.27 10.74
CA SER A 23 30.20 -37.50 10.08
C SER A 23 29.62 -37.29 8.68
N HIS A 24 29.21 -36.07 8.32
CA HIS A 24 28.60 -35.77 7.02
C HIS A 24 29.57 -35.16 5.99
N SER A 25 30.81 -34.85 6.38
CA SER A 25 31.83 -34.24 5.49
C SER A 25 32.73 -35.28 4.79
N GLY A 26 32.57 -36.58 5.09
CA GLY A 26 33.47 -37.65 4.64
C GLY A 26 33.16 -38.34 3.31
N ALA A 27 32.21 -37.86 2.50
CA ALA A 27 31.66 -38.64 1.39
C ALA A 27 31.68 -37.96 0.01
N ILE A 28 32.83 -37.46 -0.46
CA ILE A 28 33.08 -37.32 -1.92
C ILE A 28 34.54 -37.67 -2.22
N LYS A 29 34.80 -38.95 -2.55
CA LYS A 29 36.09 -39.40 -3.10
C LYS A 29 35.90 -39.88 -4.55
N VAL A 30 36.53 -39.10 -5.42
CA VAL A 30 36.95 -39.29 -6.81
C VAL A 30 37.07 -40.75 -7.28
N ARG A 31 36.43 -41.07 -8.42
CA ARG A 31 36.71 -42.26 -9.23
C ARG A 31 37.31 -41.84 -10.57
N GLY A 32 38.63 -41.92 -10.68
CA GLY A 32 39.36 -41.75 -11.93
C GLY A 32 39.29 -43.00 -12.81
N LYS A 33 39.26 -42.80 -14.12
CA LYS A 33 39.53 -43.83 -15.13
C LYS A 33 40.36 -43.18 -16.24
N SER A 34 41.52 -43.78 -16.52
CA SER A 34 42.57 -43.29 -17.43
C SER A 34 42.24 -43.51 -18.91
N MET A 35 43.07 -42.89 -19.75
CA MET A 35 43.47 -43.16 -21.16
C MET A 35 43.57 -41.81 -21.87
N ASP A 36 44.56 -41.43 -22.68
CA ASP A 36 45.91 -41.86 -23.02
C ASP A 36 46.60 -40.61 -23.63
N HIS A 37 47.92 -40.67 -23.83
CA HIS A 37 48.76 -39.66 -24.47
C HIS A 37 48.19 -39.02 -25.75
N GLU A 38 48.36 -37.71 -25.92
CA GLU A 38 49.17 -37.13 -27.01
C GLU A 38 49.38 -35.62 -26.83
N SER A 39 50.62 -35.20 -27.06
CA SER A 39 51.10 -33.82 -27.01
C SER A 39 50.95 -33.15 -28.37
N GLU A 40 50.42 -31.93 -28.42
CA GLU A 40 50.95 -30.86 -29.27
C GLU A 40 50.44 -29.48 -28.78
N PRO A 41 51.26 -28.42 -28.89
CA PRO A 41 50.93 -27.09 -28.40
C PRO A 41 50.12 -26.34 -29.46
N LEU A 42 49.39 -25.28 -29.09
CA LEU A 42 49.38 -24.00 -29.81
C LEU A 42 48.26 -23.06 -29.34
N ASN A 43 48.72 -21.86 -29.02
CA ASN A 43 48.16 -20.58 -29.44
C ASN A 43 47.05 -19.95 -28.59
N GLY A 44 47.36 -18.75 -28.11
CA GLY A 44 46.47 -17.90 -27.35
C GLY A 44 45.41 -17.26 -28.24
N SER A 45 44.21 -17.20 -27.69
CA SER A 45 43.26 -16.09 -27.84
C SER A 45 41.94 -16.52 -27.19
N SER A 46 41.81 -16.35 -25.88
CA SER A 46 40.49 -16.46 -25.23
C SER A 46 40.41 -15.64 -23.96
N GLN A 47 40.78 -14.36 -24.05
CA GLN A 47 40.51 -13.36 -23.02
C GLN A 47 39.63 -12.20 -23.51
N HIS A 48 38.99 -12.31 -24.69
CA HIS A 48 38.22 -11.19 -25.25
C HIS A 48 36.77 -11.56 -25.62
N LYS A 49 36.12 -12.41 -24.81
CA LYS A 49 34.73 -12.82 -25.07
C LYS A 49 33.83 -12.96 -23.83
N THR A 50 34.14 -12.25 -22.74
CA THR A 50 33.28 -12.28 -21.52
C THR A 50 32.86 -10.89 -21.03
N GLU A 51 33.26 -9.80 -21.71
CA GLU A 51 32.92 -8.42 -21.31
C GLU A 51 31.89 -7.74 -22.23
N ARG A 52 31.08 -8.50 -22.99
CA ARG A 52 30.15 -7.93 -23.98
C ARG A 52 28.68 -8.33 -23.83
N GLU A 53 28.27 -8.74 -22.63
CA GLU A 53 26.86 -9.08 -22.34
C GLU A 53 26.28 -8.33 -21.11
N HIS A 54 26.88 -7.20 -20.71
CA HIS A 54 26.35 -6.35 -19.63
C HIS A 54 26.23 -4.87 -20.02
N GLU A 55 26.05 -4.58 -21.31
CA GLU A 55 25.92 -3.22 -21.85
C GLU A 55 24.67 -3.04 -22.74
N GLU A 56 23.64 -3.88 -22.56
CA GLU A 56 22.32 -3.64 -23.17
C GLU A 56 21.31 -3.39 -22.04
N ASP A 57 20.55 -2.29 -22.18
CA ASP A 57 19.51 -1.74 -21.30
C ASP A 57 19.92 -0.63 -20.30
N GLU A 58 20.86 0.25 -20.67
CA GLU A 58 20.71 1.68 -20.34
C GLU A 58 20.04 2.37 -21.53
N GLU A 59 18.76 2.10 -21.71
CA GLU A 59 17.90 2.94 -22.54
C GLU A 59 17.81 4.29 -21.81
N ASP A 60 18.51 5.30 -22.35
CA ASP A 60 18.35 6.72 -21.98
C ASP A 60 16.85 7.03 -21.96
N SER A 61 16.24 6.98 -20.77
CA SER A 61 14.81 7.19 -20.61
C SER A 61 14.56 8.68 -20.77
N GLU A 62 14.37 9.14 -22.01
CA GLU A 62 13.80 10.45 -22.27
C GLU A 62 12.53 10.60 -21.40
N PRO A 63 12.36 11.71 -20.67
CA PRO A 63 11.21 11.90 -19.81
C PRO A 63 9.94 11.76 -20.66
N LEU A 64 9.14 10.73 -20.38
CA LEU A 64 7.92 10.37 -21.11
C LEU A 64 6.99 11.58 -21.19
N GLU A 65 7.04 12.31 -22.31
CA GLU A 65 6.24 13.51 -22.49
C GLU A 65 4.76 13.14 -22.54
N MET A 66 4.03 13.57 -21.52
CA MET A 66 2.59 13.41 -21.45
C MET A 66 1.92 14.17 -22.61
N SER A 67 1.05 13.48 -23.35
CA SER A 67 0.30 14.05 -24.47
C SER A 67 -0.42 15.35 -24.08
N SER A 68 -0.45 16.32 -25.00
CA SER A 68 -1.14 17.61 -24.78
C SER A 68 -2.61 17.45 -24.39
N THR A 69 -3.25 16.37 -24.84
CA THR A 69 -4.61 16.00 -24.50
C THR A 69 -4.74 15.62 -23.02
N THR A 70 -3.81 14.82 -22.48
CA THR A 70 -3.80 14.41 -21.07
C THR A 70 -3.56 15.61 -20.15
N LYS A 71 -2.68 16.53 -20.54
CA LYS A 71 -2.46 17.80 -19.82
C LYS A 71 -3.76 18.62 -19.73
N LYS A 72 -4.50 18.76 -20.85
CA LYS A 72 -5.80 19.47 -20.88
C LYS A 72 -6.83 18.85 -19.93
N TYR A 73 -7.00 17.53 -19.96
CA TYR A 73 -7.92 16.85 -19.05
C TYR A 73 -7.48 16.96 -17.58
N GLY A 74 -6.18 16.92 -17.30
CA GLY A 74 -5.63 17.16 -15.96
C GLY A 74 -5.99 18.55 -15.43
N TYR A 75 -5.75 19.61 -16.21
CA TYR A 75 -6.12 20.97 -15.81
C TYR A 75 -7.65 21.15 -15.68
N ALA A 76 -8.44 20.57 -16.57
CA ALA A 76 -9.89 20.60 -16.47
C ALA A 76 -10.39 19.92 -15.18
N THR A 77 -9.80 18.77 -14.82
CA THR A 77 -10.09 18.05 -13.57
C THR A 77 -9.72 18.90 -12.35
N ALA A 78 -8.55 19.54 -12.36
CA ALA A 78 -8.12 20.42 -11.28
C ALA A 78 -9.08 21.61 -11.11
N ILE A 79 -9.50 22.25 -12.20
CA ILE A 79 -10.47 23.34 -12.18
C ILE A 79 -11.81 22.85 -11.61
N ALA A 80 -12.29 21.68 -12.05
CA ALA A 80 -13.52 21.09 -11.53
C ALA A 80 -13.43 20.84 -10.01
N MET A 81 -12.32 20.28 -9.52
CA MET A 81 -12.10 20.07 -8.08
C MET A 81 -12.08 21.39 -7.30
N VAL A 82 -11.44 22.44 -7.83
CA VAL A 82 -11.46 23.77 -7.20
C VAL A 82 -12.87 24.34 -7.18
N LEU A 83 -13.63 24.23 -8.27
CA LEU A 83 -15.01 24.69 -8.32
C LEU A 83 -15.92 23.92 -7.35
N ILE A 84 -15.76 22.60 -7.26
CA ILE A 84 -16.48 21.78 -6.27
C ILE A 84 -16.12 22.22 -4.86
N THR A 85 -14.83 22.48 -4.59
CA THR A 85 -14.38 23.01 -3.30
C THR A 85 -15.00 24.37 -3.00
N LEU A 86 -15.04 25.30 -3.95
CA LEU A 86 -15.62 26.61 -3.70
C LEU A 86 -17.15 26.55 -3.53
N TYR A 87 -17.82 25.71 -4.31
CA TYR A 87 -19.28 25.53 -4.25
C TYR A 87 -19.73 24.79 -2.99
N SER A 88 -18.92 23.86 -2.49
CA SER A 88 -19.30 23.01 -1.37
C SER A 88 -19.15 23.72 -0.01
N ILE A 89 -18.59 24.94 0.03
CA ILE A 89 -18.49 25.75 1.26
C ILE A 89 -19.88 25.92 1.86
N PRO A 90 -20.13 25.44 3.10
CA PRO A 90 -21.46 25.48 3.69
C PRO A 90 -21.88 26.93 3.94
N THR A 91 -23.05 27.31 3.40
CA THR A 91 -23.62 28.67 3.52
C THR A 91 -24.25 28.94 4.90
N ALA A 92 -24.49 27.90 5.70
CA ALA A 92 -24.95 27.99 7.08
C ALA A 92 -24.18 27.00 7.97
N SER A 93 -23.79 27.44 9.18
CA SER A 93 -23.03 26.66 10.16
C SER A 93 -23.85 25.63 10.95
N SER A 94 -25.06 25.31 10.48
CA SER A 94 -25.98 24.41 11.17
C SER A 94 -25.51 22.96 10.99
N GLY A 95 -24.76 22.45 11.98
CA GLY A 95 -23.97 21.20 11.94
C GLY A 95 -24.68 19.86 11.73
N LYS A 96 -25.91 19.83 11.18
CA LYS A 96 -26.61 18.60 10.76
C LYS A 96 -27.18 18.68 9.33
N SER A 97 -26.60 19.53 8.48
CA SER A 97 -27.01 19.60 7.07
C SER A 97 -26.29 18.53 6.24
N VAL A 98 -27.01 17.94 5.28
CA VAL A 98 -26.43 17.04 4.26
C VAL A 98 -25.28 17.72 3.52
N GLN A 99 -25.42 19.02 3.23
CA GLN A 99 -24.37 19.82 2.60
C GLN A 99 -23.11 19.92 3.48
N TYR A 100 -23.28 19.98 4.80
CA TYR A 100 -22.18 20.04 5.75
C TYR A 100 -21.42 18.71 5.80
N VAL A 101 -22.13 17.58 5.80
CA VAL A 101 -21.51 16.24 5.76
C VAL A 101 -20.76 16.02 4.43
N TRP A 102 -21.36 16.43 3.31
CA TRP A 102 -20.68 16.44 2.01
C TRP A 102 -19.37 17.26 2.07
N TRP A 103 -19.42 18.47 2.65
CA TRP A 103 -18.24 19.31 2.82
C TRP A 103 -17.14 18.63 3.64
N CYS A 104 -17.51 18.02 4.77
CA CYS A 104 -16.58 17.27 5.61
C CYS A 104 -15.92 16.09 4.85
N GLY A 105 -16.71 15.33 4.08
CA GLY A 105 -16.18 14.29 3.19
C GLY A 105 -15.29 14.85 2.08
N TRP A 106 -15.62 16.01 1.52
CA TRP A 106 -14.80 16.62 0.48
C TRP A 106 -13.45 17.09 1.03
N MET A 107 -13.43 17.66 2.23
CA MET A 107 -12.19 18.11 2.89
C MET A 107 -11.25 16.95 3.23
N THR A 108 -11.78 15.79 3.60
CA THR A 108 -10.98 14.58 3.82
C THR A 108 -10.35 14.09 2.50
N ALA A 109 -11.09 14.10 1.40
CA ALA A 109 -10.54 13.78 0.08
C ALA A 109 -9.45 14.76 -0.39
N VAL A 110 -9.63 16.07 -0.15
CA VAL A 110 -8.60 17.07 -0.44
C VAL A 110 -7.35 16.85 0.42
N ALA A 111 -7.51 16.42 1.67
CA ALA A 111 -6.39 16.13 2.55
C ALA A 111 -5.51 14.98 2.02
N THR A 112 -6.09 13.98 1.35
CA THR A 112 -5.30 12.94 0.64
C THR A 112 -4.40 13.56 -0.42
N GLY A 113 -4.91 14.54 -1.18
CA GLY A 113 -4.11 15.29 -2.15
C GLY A 113 -2.89 16.00 -1.56
N LEU A 114 -3.00 16.49 -0.32
CA LEU A 114 -1.90 17.19 0.35
C LEU A 114 -0.69 16.28 0.62
N GLY A 115 -0.90 14.97 0.69
CA GLY A 115 0.17 13.98 0.87
C GLY A 115 1.16 13.92 -0.30
N ALA A 116 0.79 14.40 -1.49
CA ALA A 116 1.68 14.47 -2.64
C ALA A 116 2.66 15.65 -2.59
N LEU A 117 2.37 16.70 -1.80
CA LEU A 117 3.15 17.94 -1.80
C LEU A 117 4.64 17.80 -1.46
N PRO A 118 5.06 16.93 -0.51
CA PRO A 118 6.48 16.75 -0.21
C PRO A 118 7.32 16.32 -1.43
N PHE A 119 6.71 15.68 -2.42
CA PHE A 119 7.41 15.20 -3.62
C PHE A 119 7.76 16.32 -4.61
N TYR A 120 7.25 17.54 -4.44
CA TYR A 120 7.75 18.69 -5.23
C TYR A 120 9.26 18.93 -5.02
N TRP A 121 9.81 18.50 -3.87
CA TRP A 121 11.24 18.61 -3.57
C TRP A 121 12.04 17.32 -3.84
N ILE A 122 11.37 16.22 -4.21
CA ILE A 122 11.98 14.89 -4.39
C ILE A 122 11.54 14.34 -5.75
N GLN A 123 12.28 14.66 -6.81
CA GLN A 123 11.86 14.39 -8.19
C GLN A 123 12.67 13.29 -8.91
N ASP A 124 13.93 13.07 -8.51
CA ASP A 124 14.82 12.09 -9.15
C ASP A 124 15.16 10.94 -8.20
N VAL A 125 14.48 9.81 -8.39
CA VAL A 125 14.55 8.65 -7.50
C VAL A 125 15.10 7.47 -8.27
N ASN A 126 16.30 6.99 -7.91
CA ASN A 126 16.87 5.80 -8.54
C ASN A 126 16.10 4.51 -8.15
N LYS A 127 16.37 3.39 -8.84
CA LYS A 127 15.71 2.09 -8.58
C LYS A 127 15.81 1.65 -7.12
N TYR A 128 16.94 1.86 -6.44
CA TYR A 128 17.07 1.52 -5.02
C TYR A 128 16.07 2.30 -4.16
N TRP A 129 15.97 3.61 -4.35
CA TRP A 129 15.03 4.45 -3.60
C TRP A 129 13.58 4.20 -3.97
N LEU A 130 13.29 3.82 -5.22
CA LEU A 130 12.00 3.29 -5.65
C LEU A 130 11.59 2.08 -4.80
N GLY A 131 12.52 1.13 -4.64
CA GLY A 131 12.31 -0.02 -3.77
C GLY A 131 12.07 0.35 -2.31
N ILE A 132 12.79 1.35 -1.77
CA ILE A 132 12.51 1.88 -0.42
C ILE A 132 11.11 2.48 -0.34
N CYS A 133 10.69 3.26 -1.34
CA CYS A 133 9.35 3.87 -1.40
C CYS A 133 8.25 2.81 -1.43
N ASN A 134 8.42 1.74 -2.21
CA ASN A 134 7.50 0.60 -2.25
C ASN A 134 7.43 -0.11 -0.88
N GLY A 135 8.56 -0.27 -0.18
CA GLY A 135 8.60 -0.83 1.17
C GLY A 135 7.89 0.06 2.20
N LEU A 136 8.11 1.38 2.16
CA LEU A 136 7.40 2.34 3.00
C LEU A 136 5.88 2.29 2.75
N ALA A 137 5.45 2.29 1.48
CA ALA A 137 4.04 2.20 1.12
C ALA A 137 3.40 0.89 1.61
N ALA A 138 4.09 -0.26 1.45
CA ALA A 138 3.63 -1.54 1.96
C ALA A 138 3.45 -1.52 3.49
N GLY A 139 4.40 -0.94 4.22
CA GLY A 139 4.35 -0.79 5.67
C GLY A 139 3.13 0.01 6.14
N MET A 140 2.84 1.14 5.49
CA MET A 140 1.66 1.95 5.79
C MET A 140 0.36 1.20 5.47
N MET A 141 0.27 0.51 4.33
CA MET A 141 -0.94 -0.25 3.96
C MET A 141 -1.22 -1.43 4.92
N LEU A 142 -0.17 -2.09 5.40
CA LEU A 142 -0.31 -3.15 6.41
C LEU A 142 -0.75 -2.60 7.77
N ALA A 143 -0.20 -1.44 8.19
CA ALA A 143 -0.64 -0.79 9.42
C ALA A 143 -2.11 -0.36 9.32
N ALA A 144 -2.50 0.29 8.21
CA ALA A 144 -3.87 0.67 7.94
C ALA A 144 -4.82 -0.54 7.96
N THR A 145 -4.41 -1.68 7.36
CA THR A 145 -5.19 -2.92 7.43
C THR A 145 -5.46 -3.36 8.87
N GLY A 146 -4.43 -3.32 9.73
CA GLY A 146 -4.56 -3.64 11.14
C GLY A 146 -5.57 -2.73 11.85
N CYS A 147 -5.50 -1.42 11.59
CA CYS A 147 -6.43 -0.42 12.12
C CYS A 147 -7.87 -0.68 11.67
N LEU A 148 -8.10 -0.99 10.39
CA LEU A 148 -9.44 -1.29 9.86
C LEU A 148 -10.05 -2.54 10.50
N PHE A 149 -9.24 -3.58 10.66
CA PHE A 149 -9.69 -4.82 11.30
C PHE A 149 -10.00 -4.60 12.77
N TYR A 150 -9.17 -3.81 13.45
CA TYR A 150 -9.42 -3.40 14.82
C TYR A 150 -10.72 -2.60 14.93
N GLU A 151 -10.88 -1.54 14.14
CA GLU A 151 -12.07 -0.70 14.14
C GLU A 151 -13.34 -1.53 13.91
N ALA A 152 -13.32 -2.41 12.90
CA ALA A 152 -14.43 -3.30 12.61
C ALA A 152 -14.78 -4.22 13.78
N TRP A 153 -13.78 -4.74 14.49
CA TRP A 153 -13.98 -5.66 15.62
C TRP A 153 -14.70 -5.01 16.80
N PHE A 154 -14.49 -3.70 17.01
CA PHE A 154 -15.08 -2.95 18.12
C PHE A 154 -16.42 -2.28 17.77
N ILE A 155 -16.93 -2.45 16.55
CA ILE A 155 -18.27 -1.99 16.19
C ILE A 155 -19.31 -2.77 17.03
N PRO A 156 -20.20 -2.09 17.77
CA PRO A 156 -21.20 -2.76 18.61
C PRO A 156 -22.09 -3.72 17.83
N GLN A 157 -22.19 -4.96 18.31
CA GLN A 157 -23.15 -5.93 17.77
C GLN A 157 -24.51 -5.74 18.45
N HIS A 158 -25.50 -5.29 17.68
CA HIS A 158 -26.89 -5.29 18.14
C HIS A 158 -27.47 -6.71 18.04
N VAL A 159 -28.29 -7.09 19.03
CA VAL A 159 -28.93 -8.42 19.14
C VAL A 159 -29.81 -8.80 17.95
N GLU A 160 -30.23 -7.82 17.14
CA GLU A 160 -31.03 -8.02 15.93
C GLU A 160 -30.21 -8.49 14.73
N TYR A 161 -28.88 -8.40 14.79
CA TYR A 161 -28.02 -8.86 13.69
C TYR A 161 -27.82 -10.38 13.73
N ALA A 162 -28.35 -11.06 12.72
CA ALA A 162 -28.25 -12.52 12.58
C ALA A 162 -26.80 -13.05 12.43
N VAL A 163 -25.86 -12.18 12.03
CA VAL A 163 -24.48 -12.55 11.71
C VAL A 163 -23.51 -11.80 12.60
N SER A 164 -22.53 -12.51 13.18
CA SER A 164 -21.52 -11.90 14.06
C SER A 164 -20.67 -10.87 13.31
N VAL A 165 -20.13 -9.90 14.05
CA VAL A 165 -19.24 -8.86 13.49
C VAL A 165 -17.99 -9.49 12.87
N GLY A 166 -17.35 -10.44 13.59
CA GLY A 166 -16.17 -11.14 13.10
C GLY A 166 -16.40 -11.91 11.80
N TYR A 167 -17.57 -12.53 11.62
CA TYR A 167 -17.88 -13.23 10.36
C TYR A 167 -18.05 -12.25 9.20
N ARG A 168 -18.76 -11.13 9.41
CA ARG A 168 -18.90 -10.07 8.39
C ARG A 168 -17.55 -9.49 7.98
N LEU A 169 -16.69 -9.21 8.96
CA LEU A 169 -15.31 -8.77 8.75
C LEU A 169 -14.53 -9.78 7.90
N PHE A 170 -14.55 -11.06 8.28
CA PHE A 170 -13.82 -12.11 7.57
C PHE A 170 -14.31 -12.30 6.13
N VAL A 171 -15.63 -12.35 5.92
CA VAL A 171 -16.21 -12.44 4.58
C VAL A 171 -15.82 -11.23 3.75
N GLY A 172 -15.88 -10.03 4.33
CA GLY A 172 -15.39 -8.81 3.69
C GLY A 172 -13.94 -8.95 3.25
N ALA A 173 -13.03 -9.28 4.17
CA ALA A 173 -11.61 -9.43 3.88
C ALA A 173 -11.32 -10.46 2.80
N PHE A 174 -11.99 -11.60 2.84
CA PHE A 174 -11.88 -12.62 1.81
C PHE A 174 -12.34 -12.11 0.44
N LEU A 175 -13.48 -11.42 0.38
CA LEU A 175 -13.98 -10.81 -0.86
C LEU A 175 -13.04 -9.72 -1.38
N GLY A 176 -12.41 -8.94 -0.50
CA GLY A 176 -11.40 -7.94 -0.88
C GLY A 176 -10.19 -8.56 -1.57
N VAL A 177 -9.65 -9.64 -1.00
CA VAL A 177 -8.56 -10.42 -1.61
C VAL A 177 -8.98 -10.98 -2.97
N LEU A 178 -10.17 -11.59 -3.05
CA LEU A 178 -10.68 -12.13 -4.31
C LEU A 178 -10.89 -11.05 -5.37
N PHE A 179 -11.39 -9.88 -4.98
CA PHE A 179 -11.61 -8.75 -5.88
C PHE A 179 -10.30 -8.30 -6.52
N ILE A 180 -9.22 -8.15 -5.76
CA ILE A 180 -7.92 -7.77 -6.31
C ILE A 180 -7.37 -8.87 -7.22
N LYS A 181 -7.45 -10.13 -6.79
CA LYS A 181 -7.02 -11.26 -7.62
C LYS A 181 -7.77 -11.31 -8.96
N PHE A 182 -9.10 -11.10 -8.94
CA PHE A 182 -9.91 -11.02 -10.15
C PHE A 182 -9.54 -9.82 -11.01
N THR A 183 -9.36 -8.64 -10.40
CA THR A 183 -8.96 -7.42 -11.11
C THR A 183 -7.61 -7.60 -11.82
N LYS A 184 -6.65 -8.28 -11.18
CA LYS A 184 -5.36 -8.60 -11.80
C LYS A 184 -5.51 -9.51 -13.01
N LEU A 185 -6.24 -10.61 -12.87
CA LEU A 185 -6.50 -11.54 -13.99
C LEU A 185 -7.16 -10.80 -15.16
N TYR A 186 -8.10 -9.91 -14.87
CA TYR A 186 -8.75 -9.10 -15.90
C TYR A 186 -7.80 -8.06 -16.55
N LEU A 187 -6.85 -7.52 -15.80
CA LEU A 187 -5.86 -6.56 -16.32
C LEU A 187 -4.71 -7.21 -17.10
N GLU A 188 -4.40 -8.49 -16.83
CA GLU A 188 -3.37 -9.25 -17.54
C GLU A 188 -3.67 -9.35 -19.03
N ASP A 189 -4.96 -9.45 -19.40
CA ASP A 189 -5.45 -9.52 -20.78
C ASP A 189 -5.24 -8.24 -21.60
N TYR A 190 -4.86 -7.11 -20.97
CA TYR A 190 -4.64 -5.83 -21.63
C TYR A 190 -3.16 -5.42 -21.57
N GLU A 191 -2.36 -5.79 -22.57
CA GLU A 191 -0.92 -5.47 -22.63
C GLU A 191 -0.61 -3.98 -22.88
N ASP A 192 -1.53 -3.25 -23.54
CA ASP A 192 -1.35 -1.85 -23.94
C ASP A 192 -1.95 -0.82 -22.96
N VAL A 193 -1.91 -1.10 -21.65
CA VAL A 193 -2.42 -0.15 -20.64
C VAL A 193 -1.50 1.07 -20.57
N LYS A 194 -2.07 2.25 -20.87
CA LYS A 194 -1.40 3.55 -20.78
C LYS A 194 -2.18 4.47 -19.85
N VAL A 195 -1.50 5.01 -18.83
CA VAL A 195 -2.13 5.80 -17.78
C VAL A 195 -1.27 7.01 -17.49
N CYS A 196 -1.74 8.21 -17.83
CA CYS A 196 -1.06 9.48 -17.53
C CYS A 196 0.45 9.53 -17.86
N GLY A 197 0.88 8.87 -18.94
CA GLY A 197 2.29 8.80 -19.35
C GLY A 197 3.01 7.52 -18.93
N LEU A 198 2.49 6.79 -17.94
CA LEU A 198 2.94 5.44 -17.58
C LEU A 198 2.51 4.45 -18.67
N LYS A 199 3.36 3.43 -18.91
CA LYS A 199 3.10 2.35 -19.87
C LYS A 199 3.33 0.99 -19.22
N GLY A 200 2.66 -0.03 -19.73
CA GLY A 200 2.92 -1.43 -19.37
C GLY A 200 2.73 -1.69 -17.88
N MET A 201 3.78 -2.21 -17.23
CA MET A 201 3.71 -2.70 -15.85
C MET A 201 3.44 -1.59 -14.83
N ASP A 202 4.08 -0.42 -14.98
CA ASP A 202 3.89 0.71 -14.06
C ASP A 202 2.48 1.27 -14.14
N ALA A 203 1.90 1.31 -15.34
CA ALA A 203 0.52 1.75 -15.53
C ALA A 203 -0.49 0.80 -14.89
N ARG A 204 -0.28 -0.52 -15.03
CA ARG A 204 -1.12 -1.55 -14.39
C ARG A 204 -1.04 -1.44 -12.86
N LYS A 205 0.15 -1.29 -12.30
CA LYS A 205 0.35 -1.12 -10.86
C LYS A 205 -0.29 0.15 -10.33
N ALA A 206 -0.10 1.27 -11.04
CA ALA A 206 -0.77 2.53 -10.70
C ALA A 206 -2.29 2.38 -10.66
N LEU A 207 -2.89 1.69 -11.65
CA LEU A 207 -4.33 1.42 -11.66
C LEU A 207 -4.78 0.50 -10.52
N LEU A 208 -4.01 -0.54 -10.22
CA LEU A 208 -4.34 -1.45 -9.12
C LEU A 208 -4.33 -0.71 -7.79
N ILE A 209 -3.28 0.06 -7.51
CA ILE A 209 -3.19 0.91 -6.32
C ILE A 209 -4.38 1.86 -6.28
N MET A 210 -4.66 2.55 -7.37
CA MET A 210 -5.79 3.47 -7.45
C MET A 210 -7.13 2.80 -7.19
N ALA A 211 -7.38 1.64 -7.78
CA ALA A 211 -8.61 0.88 -7.53
C ALA A 211 -8.75 0.50 -6.05
N VAL A 212 -7.68 0.03 -5.42
CA VAL A 212 -7.69 -0.37 -3.99
C VAL A 212 -7.94 0.84 -3.10
N MET A 213 -7.24 1.94 -3.32
CA MET A 213 -7.37 3.15 -2.51
C MET A 213 -8.74 3.82 -2.70
N THR A 214 -9.30 3.75 -3.92
CA THR A 214 -10.70 4.14 -4.18
C THR A 214 -11.69 3.32 -3.37
N LEU A 215 -11.48 2.00 -3.26
CA LEU A 215 -12.37 1.15 -2.47
C LEU A 215 -12.20 1.38 -0.97
N HIS A 216 -10.98 1.62 -0.50
CA HIS A 216 -10.72 2.02 0.89
C HIS A 216 -11.44 3.32 1.26
N SER A 217 -11.41 4.31 0.37
CA SER A 217 -12.11 5.58 0.52
C SER A 217 -13.64 5.45 0.61
N VAL A 218 -14.24 4.35 0.12
CA VAL A 218 -15.67 4.07 0.33
C VAL A 218 -15.95 3.84 1.81
N SER A 219 -15.17 2.98 2.47
CA SER A 219 -15.36 2.69 3.90
C SER A 219 -15.13 3.91 4.78
N GLU A 220 -14.15 4.75 4.46
CA GLU A 220 -13.92 6.01 5.17
C GLU A 220 -15.08 6.98 5.01
N GLY A 221 -15.61 7.11 3.79
CA GLY A 221 -16.81 7.91 3.51
C GLY A 221 -17.99 7.46 4.36
N ILE A 222 -18.23 6.15 4.45
CA ILE A 222 -19.28 5.59 5.32
C ILE A 222 -19.02 5.96 6.79
N GLY A 223 -17.79 5.81 7.27
CA GLY A 223 -17.39 6.18 8.63
C GLY A 223 -17.64 7.65 8.96
N VAL A 224 -17.26 8.56 8.06
CA VAL A 224 -17.55 10.00 8.16
C VAL A 224 -19.07 10.22 8.23
N GLY A 225 -19.85 9.66 7.31
CA GLY A 225 -21.31 9.83 7.30
C GLY A 225 -22.01 9.32 8.56
N VAL A 226 -21.69 8.09 8.98
CA VAL A 226 -22.24 7.45 10.19
C VAL A 226 -21.93 8.27 11.45
N SER A 227 -20.74 8.88 11.53
CA SER A 227 -20.31 9.64 12.71
C SER A 227 -21.14 10.91 12.99
N PHE A 228 -21.79 11.48 11.96
CA PHE A 228 -22.72 12.60 12.10
C PHE A 228 -24.13 12.17 12.55
N GLY A 229 -24.40 10.86 12.62
CA GLY A 229 -25.66 10.28 13.05
C GLY A 229 -25.96 10.38 14.55
N GLY A 230 -27.24 10.29 14.90
CA GLY A 230 -27.72 10.14 16.28
C GLY A 230 -27.52 11.35 17.21
N GLU A 231 -27.73 11.13 18.50
CA GLU A 231 -27.51 12.15 19.53
C GLU A 231 -26.03 12.47 19.70
N GLY A 232 -25.69 13.77 19.70
CA GLY A 232 -24.29 14.23 19.75
C GLY A 232 -23.50 14.06 18.45
N GLY A 233 -24.14 13.67 17.34
CA GLY A 233 -23.50 13.41 16.05
C GLY A 233 -22.65 14.55 15.51
N VAL A 234 -23.02 15.82 15.73
CA VAL A 234 -22.21 16.98 15.26
C VAL A 234 -20.79 16.95 15.83
N ARG A 235 -20.67 16.77 17.16
CA ARG A 235 -19.37 16.75 17.83
C ARG A 235 -18.56 15.52 17.42
N ARG A 236 -19.21 14.34 17.35
CA ARG A 236 -18.56 13.10 16.91
C ARG A 236 -18.08 13.21 15.47
N GLY A 237 -18.93 13.69 14.58
CA GLY A 237 -18.62 13.91 13.18
C GLY A 237 -17.47 14.87 12.94
N HIS A 238 -17.37 15.97 13.71
CA HIS A 238 -16.21 16.87 13.61
C HIS A 238 -14.91 16.18 14.03
N ILE A 239 -14.92 15.43 15.14
CA ILE A 239 -13.75 14.71 15.63
C ILE A 239 -13.33 13.67 14.59
N VAL A 240 -14.27 12.83 14.13
CA VAL A 240 -13.99 11.79 13.12
C VAL A 240 -13.48 12.40 11.81
N THR A 241 -14.12 13.46 11.31
CA THR A 241 -13.68 14.14 10.08
C THR A 241 -12.28 14.71 10.22
N LEU A 242 -11.96 15.36 11.34
CA LEU A 242 -10.62 15.93 11.56
C LEU A 242 -9.57 14.84 11.69
N THR A 243 -9.85 13.79 12.47
CA THR A 243 -8.98 12.61 12.61
C THR A 243 -8.74 11.97 11.23
N MET A 244 -9.79 11.78 10.43
CA MET A 244 -9.69 11.21 9.09
C MET A 244 -8.91 12.12 8.15
N ALA A 245 -9.14 13.43 8.17
CA ALA A 245 -8.40 14.35 7.32
C ALA A 245 -6.89 14.31 7.62
N ILE A 246 -6.50 14.16 8.89
CA ILE A 246 -5.09 14.01 9.26
C ILE A 246 -4.56 12.64 8.83
N HIS A 247 -5.36 11.57 8.95
CA HIS A 247 -5.03 10.21 8.48
C HIS A 247 -4.77 10.14 6.96
N ASN A 248 -5.57 10.87 6.20
CA ASN A 248 -5.50 10.89 4.74
C ASN A 248 -4.21 11.52 4.21
N ILE A 249 -3.53 12.39 4.97
CA ILE A 249 -2.27 13.00 4.54
C ILE A 249 -1.17 11.92 4.40
N PRO A 250 -0.86 11.10 5.44
CA PRO A 250 -0.01 9.92 5.32
C PRO A 250 -0.44 8.95 4.21
N GLU A 251 -1.74 8.74 4.02
CA GLU A 251 -2.25 7.89 2.94
C GLU A 251 -1.89 8.46 1.56
N GLY A 252 -2.07 9.77 1.35
CA GLY A 252 -1.65 10.47 0.14
C GLY A 252 -0.14 10.40 -0.11
N VAL A 253 0.67 10.42 0.96
CA VAL A 253 2.10 10.15 0.88
C VAL A 253 2.34 8.72 0.38
N ALA A 254 1.61 7.72 0.89
CA ALA A 254 1.73 6.32 0.45
C ALA A 254 1.40 6.16 -1.04
N ILE A 255 0.31 6.77 -1.51
CA ILE A 255 -0.06 6.76 -2.93
C ILE A 255 1.01 7.45 -3.77
N SER A 256 1.51 8.60 -3.33
CA SER A 256 2.50 9.38 -4.06
C SER A 256 3.86 8.68 -4.13
N LEU A 257 4.28 7.98 -3.06
CA LEU A 257 5.48 7.12 -3.05
C LEU A 257 5.42 6.01 -4.09
N ALA A 258 4.22 5.53 -4.39
CA ALA A 258 4.03 4.56 -5.45
C ALA A 258 3.98 5.21 -6.85
N LEU A 259 3.36 6.38 -7.01
CA LEU A 259 3.12 6.93 -8.35
C LEU A 259 4.25 7.82 -8.88
N VAL A 260 4.80 8.70 -8.03
CA VAL A 260 5.76 9.73 -8.45
C VAL A 260 7.06 9.14 -8.98
N PRO A 261 7.75 8.23 -8.26
CA PRO A 261 9.04 7.75 -8.74
C PRO A 261 8.92 6.80 -9.96
N ARG A 262 7.70 6.38 -10.34
CA ARG A 262 7.42 5.70 -11.62
C ARG A 262 7.26 6.67 -12.81
N GLY A 263 7.43 7.98 -12.59
CA GLY A 263 7.39 9.01 -13.63
C GLY A 263 6.10 9.83 -13.67
N LEU A 264 5.16 9.63 -12.73
CA LEU A 264 3.99 10.50 -12.63
C LEU A 264 4.40 11.85 -12.01
N SER A 265 4.11 12.97 -12.68
CA SER A 265 4.44 14.27 -12.10
C SER A 265 3.65 14.54 -10.82
N VAL A 266 4.24 15.29 -9.89
CA VAL A 266 3.65 15.56 -8.57
C VAL A 266 2.26 16.19 -8.68
N PHE A 267 2.04 17.08 -9.66
CA PHE A 267 0.72 17.66 -9.91
C PHE A 267 -0.33 16.59 -10.24
N PHE A 268 0.02 15.62 -11.08
CA PHE A 268 -0.89 14.52 -11.38
C PHE A 268 -1.01 13.57 -10.18
N ALA A 269 0.06 13.29 -9.44
CA ALA A 269 -0.03 12.52 -8.21
C ALA A 269 -1.02 13.15 -7.21
N THR A 270 -1.01 14.47 -7.03
CA THR A 270 -2.00 15.21 -6.22
C THR A 270 -3.42 14.98 -6.73
N LEU A 271 -3.66 15.14 -8.04
CA LEU A 271 -4.98 14.92 -8.62
C LEU A 271 -5.45 13.49 -8.44
N TRP A 272 -4.58 12.52 -8.66
CA TRP A 272 -4.87 11.10 -8.51
C TRP A 272 -5.18 10.76 -7.04
N CYS A 273 -4.45 11.33 -6.07
CA CYS A 273 -4.76 11.19 -4.65
C CYS A 273 -6.14 11.74 -4.29
N ILE A 274 -6.54 12.89 -4.84
CA ILE A 274 -7.91 13.42 -4.61
C ILE A 274 -8.95 12.55 -5.30
N LEU A 275 -8.68 12.10 -6.54
CA LEU A 275 -9.57 11.23 -7.31
C LEU A 275 -9.83 9.90 -6.59
N SER A 276 -8.79 9.29 -6.01
CA SER A 276 -8.97 8.06 -5.21
C SER A 276 -9.91 8.30 -4.03
N SER A 277 -9.94 9.51 -3.49
CA SER A 277 -10.71 9.85 -2.29
C SER A 277 -12.09 10.47 -2.56
N ILE A 278 -12.47 10.69 -3.82
CA ILE A 278 -13.83 11.12 -4.21
C ILE A 278 -14.96 10.24 -3.63
N PRO A 279 -14.80 8.91 -3.44
CA PRO A 279 -15.83 8.12 -2.78
C PRO A 279 -16.18 8.62 -1.38
N GLN A 280 -15.25 9.25 -0.65
CA GLN A 280 -15.48 9.73 0.72
C GLN A 280 -16.70 10.66 0.83
N PRO A 281 -16.76 11.80 0.11
CA PRO A 281 -17.95 12.68 0.12
C PRO A 281 -19.20 12.01 -0.47
N ILE A 282 -19.04 11.16 -1.50
CA ILE A 282 -20.16 10.47 -2.15
C ILE A 282 -20.87 9.52 -1.19
N PHE A 283 -20.11 8.76 -0.39
CA PHE A 283 -20.66 7.76 0.53
C PHE A 283 -20.94 8.32 1.93
N ALA A 284 -20.35 9.45 2.31
CA ALA A 284 -20.69 10.14 3.56
C ALA A 284 -22.14 10.62 3.61
N VAL A 285 -22.67 11.16 2.50
CA VAL A 285 -24.05 11.64 2.42
C VAL A 285 -25.10 10.55 2.66
N PRO A 286 -25.15 9.45 1.88
CA PRO A 286 -26.14 8.40 2.09
C PRO A 286 -25.94 7.72 3.44
N SER A 287 -24.70 7.57 3.92
CA SER A 287 -24.44 6.96 5.23
C SER A 287 -24.92 7.81 6.39
N PHE A 288 -24.88 9.13 6.26
CA PHE A 288 -25.51 10.05 7.21
C PHE A 288 -27.05 9.99 7.16
N MET A 289 -27.63 9.80 5.97
CA MET A 289 -29.08 9.67 5.81
C MET A 289 -29.63 8.32 6.29
N PHE A 290 -28.82 7.26 6.19
CA PHE A 290 -29.23 5.87 6.43
C PHE A 290 -28.29 5.17 7.43
N VAL A 291 -28.01 5.83 8.55
CA VAL A 291 -27.04 5.37 9.57
C VAL A 291 -27.34 3.95 10.05
N GLU A 292 -28.61 3.65 10.33
CA GLU A 292 -29.06 2.34 10.83
C GLU A 292 -28.84 1.23 9.80
N GLN A 293 -28.89 1.55 8.50
CA GLN A 293 -28.65 0.61 7.41
C GLN A 293 -27.16 0.48 7.08
N SER A 294 -26.35 1.51 7.35
CA SER A 294 -24.91 1.49 7.10
C SER A 294 -24.12 0.74 8.19
N LEU A 295 -24.51 0.88 9.46
CA LEU A 295 -23.84 0.23 10.60
C LEU A 295 -23.67 -1.30 10.46
N PRO A 296 -24.67 -2.08 10.01
CA PRO A 296 -24.52 -3.52 9.83
C PRO A 296 -23.54 -3.90 8.72
N ILE A 297 -23.38 -3.06 7.70
CA ILE A 297 -22.56 -3.33 6.50
C ILE A 297 -21.11 -2.91 6.74
N LEU A 298 -20.89 -1.91 7.58
CA LEU A 298 -19.59 -1.31 7.85
C LEU A 298 -18.47 -2.34 8.19
N PRO A 299 -18.68 -3.35 9.06
CA PRO A 299 -17.63 -4.35 9.32
C PRO A 299 -17.20 -5.14 8.08
N ALA A 300 -18.14 -5.46 7.18
CA ALA A 300 -17.82 -6.14 5.93
C ALA A 300 -17.09 -5.22 4.95
N GLY A 301 -17.45 -3.93 4.90
CA GLY A 301 -16.76 -2.92 4.10
C GLY A 301 -15.31 -2.69 4.57
N LEU A 302 -15.10 -2.52 5.87
CA LEU A 302 -13.77 -2.38 6.48
C LEU A 302 -12.92 -3.64 6.25
N GLY A 303 -13.53 -4.82 6.40
CA GLY A 303 -12.90 -6.09 6.05
C GLY A 303 -12.44 -6.12 4.60
N PHE A 304 -13.34 -5.80 3.67
CA PHE A 304 -13.05 -5.77 2.24
C PHE A 304 -11.89 -4.85 1.90
N ALA A 305 -11.89 -3.62 2.42
CA ALA A 305 -10.79 -2.68 2.23
C ALA A 305 -9.47 -3.23 2.80
N GLY A 306 -9.47 -3.72 4.04
CA GLY A 306 -8.27 -4.26 4.68
C GLY A 306 -7.72 -5.52 3.97
N GLY A 307 -8.60 -6.42 3.51
CA GLY A 307 -8.20 -7.59 2.73
C GLY A 307 -7.56 -7.22 1.39
N ALA A 308 -8.13 -6.25 0.68
CA ALA A 308 -7.57 -5.74 -0.58
C ALA A 308 -6.21 -5.05 -0.36
N MET A 309 -6.10 -4.19 0.66
CA MET A 309 -4.85 -3.50 1.00
C MET A 309 -3.73 -4.45 1.41
N ALA A 310 -4.03 -5.45 2.27
CA ALA A 310 -3.06 -6.48 2.63
C ALA A 310 -2.60 -7.28 1.41
N TYR A 311 -3.50 -7.63 0.49
CA TYR A 311 -3.12 -8.37 -0.71
C TYR A 311 -2.13 -7.57 -1.55
N VAL A 312 -2.41 -6.29 -1.83
CA VAL A 312 -1.53 -5.43 -2.63
C VAL A 312 -0.19 -5.19 -1.94
N ALA A 313 -0.20 -4.92 -0.64
CA ALA A 313 1.03 -4.72 0.11
C ALA A 313 1.94 -5.96 0.07
N ILE A 314 1.36 -7.15 0.27
CA ILE A 314 2.12 -8.41 0.36
C ILE A 314 2.53 -8.97 -1.00
N ASN A 315 1.67 -8.88 -2.02
CA ASN A 315 1.89 -9.53 -3.30
C ASN A 315 2.44 -8.60 -4.39
N GLU A 316 2.36 -7.29 -4.20
CA GLU A 316 2.88 -6.30 -5.17
C GLU A 316 4.03 -5.50 -4.59
N LEU A 317 3.75 -4.72 -3.54
CA LEU A 317 4.69 -3.70 -3.06
C LEU A 317 5.91 -4.30 -2.35
N LEU A 318 5.73 -5.32 -1.51
CA LEU A 318 6.85 -5.98 -0.83
C LEU A 318 7.78 -6.73 -1.80
N PRO A 319 7.28 -7.57 -2.74
CA PRO A 319 8.13 -8.24 -3.73
C PRO A 319 8.90 -7.24 -4.59
N GLU A 320 8.23 -6.18 -5.06
CA GLU A 320 8.86 -5.14 -5.87
C GLU A 320 9.89 -4.34 -5.08
N SER A 321 9.61 -4.01 -3.81
CA SER A 321 10.59 -3.40 -2.93
C SER A 321 11.86 -4.25 -2.82
N LEU A 322 11.71 -5.57 -2.71
CA LEU A 322 12.84 -6.48 -2.62
C LEU A 322 13.62 -6.59 -3.94
N GLU A 323 12.91 -6.61 -5.07
CA GLU A 323 13.49 -6.66 -6.41
C GLU A 323 14.30 -5.38 -6.72
N ASP A 324 13.73 -4.22 -6.41
CA ASP A 324 14.32 -2.91 -6.69
C ASP A 324 15.49 -2.57 -5.75
N THR A 325 15.36 -2.87 -4.45
CA THR A 325 16.45 -2.62 -3.48
C THR A 325 17.56 -3.67 -3.58
N LYS A 326 17.24 -4.88 -4.05
CA LYS A 326 18.09 -6.08 -3.97
C LYS A 326 18.62 -6.35 -2.56
N SER A 327 17.93 -5.85 -1.53
CA SER A 327 18.38 -5.84 -0.14
C SER A 327 17.22 -6.11 0.81
N LEU A 328 17.15 -7.34 1.31
CA LEU A 328 16.14 -7.73 2.29
C LEU A 328 16.17 -6.86 3.57
N PRO A 329 17.33 -6.51 4.17
CA PRO A 329 17.36 -5.61 5.32
C PRO A 329 16.80 -4.22 5.02
N SER A 330 17.04 -3.69 3.81
CA SER A 330 16.51 -2.39 3.38
C SER A 330 14.99 -2.42 3.25
N THR A 331 14.43 -3.45 2.59
CA THR A 331 12.97 -3.64 2.47
C THR A 331 12.30 -3.81 3.84
N ILE A 332 12.84 -4.66 4.72
CA ILE A 332 12.26 -4.91 6.05
C ILE A 332 12.32 -3.65 6.91
N SER A 333 13.45 -2.94 6.90
CA SER A 333 13.61 -1.72 7.71
C SER A 333 12.68 -0.60 7.24
N ALA A 334 12.57 -0.37 5.92
CA ALA A 334 11.62 0.59 5.35
C ALA A 334 10.16 0.24 5.72
N THR A 335 9.76 -1.01 5.48
CA THR A 335 8.40 -1.49 5.79
C THR A 335 8.09 -1.36 7.28
N SER A 336 9.00 -1.80 8.15
CA SER A 336 8.79 -1.78 9.60
C SER A 336 8.75 -0.35 10.14
N LEU A 337 9.62 0.54 9.63
CA LEU A 337 9.63 1.94 10.01
C LEU A 337 8.30 2.61 9.65
N ALA A 338 7.85 2.45 8.39
CA ALA A 338 6.59 3.03 7.94
C ALA A 338 5.38 2.47 8.70
N PHE A 339 5.34 1.16 8.95
CA PHE A 339 4.30 0.54 9.76
C PHE A 339 4.23 1.17 11.16
N MET A 340 5.38 1.31 11.83
CA MET A 340 5.44 1.85 13.19
C MET A 340 5.08 3.33 13.23
N VAL A 341 5.58 4.13 12.28
CA VAL A 341 5.26 5.56 12.19
C VAL A 341 3.77 5.75 11.95
N PHE A 342 3.19 5.03 10.98
CA PHE A 342 1.76 5.12 10.67
C PHE A 342 0.89 4.69 11.85
N LEU A 343 1.23 3.57 12.50
CA LEU A 343 0.50 3.12 13.68
C LEU A 343 0.61 4.11 14.85
N THR A 344 1.78 4.73 15.04
CA THR A 344 1.98 5.75 16.07
C THR A 344 1.15 7.00 15.79
N ILE A 345 1.13 7.47 14.54
CA ILE A 345 0.27 8.58 14.11
C ILE A 345 -1.18 8.24 14.39
N GLN A 346 -1.63 7.04 13.98
CA GLN A 346 -3.01 6.60 14.20
C GLN A 346 -3.34 6.59 15.69
N LEU A 347 -2.47 6.03 16.52
CA LEU A 347 -2.65 5.96 17.97
C LEU A 347 -2.81 7.33 18.63
N VAL A 348 -1.97 8.28 18.22
CA VAL A 348 -2.02 9.65 18.73
C VAL A 348 -3.34 10.33 18.31
N LEU A 349 -3.86 10.01 17.13
CA LEU A 349 -5.09 10.62 16.60
C LEU A 349 -6.39 9.96 17.09
N SER A 350 -6.41 8.64 17.27
CA SER A 350 -7.59 7.88 17.72
C SER A 350 -7.72 7.89 19.24
N GLY A 351 -6.62 8.08 19.97
CA GLY A 351 -6.62 8.11 21.44
C GLY A 351 -6.84 6.76 22.11
N ASN A 352 -7.00 5.68 21.34
CA ASN A 352 -7.03 4.27 21.76
C ASN A 352 -6.53 3.41 20.60
N LEU A 353 -5.87 2.27 20.88
CA LEU A 353 -5.78 1.19 19.88
C LEU A 353 -7.19 0.79 19.55
#